data_AF-A0A523GPC4-F1
#
_entry.id   AF-A0A523GPC4-F1
#
_cell.length_a   1.000
_cell.length_b   1.000
_cell.length_c   1.000
_cell.angle_alpha   90.00
_cell.angle_beta   90.00
_cell.angle_gamma   90.00
#
_symmetry.space_group_name_H-M   'P 1'
#
loop_
_entity.id
_entity.type
_entity.pdbx_description
1 polymer ?
#
loop_
_entity_poly.entity_id
_entity_poly.type
_entity_poly.pdbx_seq_one_letter_code
_entity_poly.pdbx_strand_id
1 'polypeptide(L)'
;MEYGWYDLLGNIGVIAIIGSYLGIQLDWLDARGLLYSVINAIGAVFILVSLLYSFNLSSFIIEVFWIAISLIGIVRGIAQWRINRAESA
;
A
#
# COMPACT_ATOMS: atom_id res chain seq x y z
N MET A 1 1.67 -8.12 -27.02
CA MET A 1 2.66 -7.57 -26.06
C MET A 1 3.20 -8.74 -25.27
N GLU A 2 4.52 -8.79 -25.08
CA GLU A 2 5.16 -9.82 -24.26
C GLU A 2 5.05 -9.42 -22.79
N TYR A 3 4.71 -10.36 -21.91
CA TYR A 3 4.54 -10.12 -20.48
C TYR A 3 5.90 -10.03 -19.80
N GLY A 4 6.25 -8.86 -19.27
CA GLY A 4 7.55 -8.59 -18.66
C GLY A 4 7.59 -8.87 -17.16
N TRP A 5 8.79 -8.92 -16.60
CA TRP A 5 8.99 -9.00 -15.14
C TRP A 5 8.39 -7.79 -14.40
N TYR A 6 8.31 -6.63 -15.07
CA TYR A 6 7.68 -5.42 -14.54
C TYR A 6 6.15 -5.54 -14.49
N ASP A 7 5.52 -6.32 -15.38
CA ASP A 7 4.09 -6.60 -15.33
C ASP A 7 3.77 -7.54 -14.16
N LEU A 8 4.65 -8.53 -13.90
CA LEU A 8 4.56 -9.39 -12.72
C LEU A 8 4.68 -8.59 -11.44
N LEU A 9 5.67 -7.68 -11.37
CA LEU A 9 5.87 -6.82 -10.21
C LEU A 9 4.64 -5.92 -9.97
N GLY A 10 4.12 -5.29 -11.03
CA GLY A 10 2.89 -4.50 -10.96
C GLY A 10 1.70 -5.32 -10.46
N ASN A 11 1.51 -6.54 -10.97
CA ASN A 11 0.44 -7.44 -10.53
C ASN A 11 0.58 -7.89 -9.07
N ILE A 12 1.80 -8.10 -8.57
CA ILE A 12 2.03 -8.35 -7.13
C ILE A 12 1.55 -7.13 -6.33
N GLY A 13 1.83 -5.91 -6.80
CA GLY A 13 1.33 -4.69 -6.18
C GLY A 13 -0.19 -4.60 -6.18
N VAL A 14 -0.84 -4.95 -7.29
CA VAL A 14 -2.31 -5.01 -7.41
C VAL A 14 -2.90 -6.01 -6.41
N ILE A 15 -2.35 -7.22 -6.33
CA ILE A 15 -2.81 -8.25 -5.38
C ILE A 15 -2.61 -7.78 -3.95
N ALA A 16 -1.50 -7.10 -3.64
CA ALA A 16 -1.26 -6.56 -2.30
C ALA A 16 -2.32 -5.53 -1.89
N ILE A 17 -2.64 -4.57 -2.77
CA ILE A 17 -3.65 -3.54 -2.50
C ILE A 17 -5.05 -4.17 -2.37
N ILE A 18 -5.46 -5.00 -3.34
CA ILE A 18 -6.79 -5.63 -3.29
C ILE A 18 -6.89 -6.57 -2.09
N GLY A 19 -5.83 -7.32 -1.78
CA GLY A 19 -5.77 -8.21 -0.62
C GLY A 19 -5.85 -7.45 0.71
N SER A 20 -5.26 -6.26 0.81
CA SER A 20 -5.37 -5.41 1.99
C SER A 20 -6.81 -4.92 2.19
N TYR A 21 -7.47 -4.51 1.10
CA TYR A 21 -8.88 -4.11 1.09
C TYR A 21 -9.81 -5.26 1.47
N LEU A 22 -9.56 -6.45 0.91
CA LEU A 22 -10.30 -7.65 1.28
C LEU A 22 -10.08 -7.97 2.76
N GLY A 23 -8.86 -7.84 3.27
CA GLY A 23 -8.55 -8.02 4.68
C GLY A 23 -9.34 -7.07 5.58
N ILE A 24 -9.51 -5.80 5.20
CA ILE A 24 -10.41 -4.88 5.91
C ILE A 24 -11.86 -5.37 5.84
N GLN A 25 -12.33 -5.75 4.67
CA GLN A 25 -13.73 -6.14 4.48
C GLN A 25 -14.12 -7.42 5.25
N LEU A 26 -13.14 -8.29 5.47
CA LEU A 26 -13.27 -9.51 6.27
C LEU A 26 -12.91 -9.30 7.76
N ASP A 27 -12.64 -8.05 8.18
CA ASP A 27 -12.23 -7.70 9.55
C ASP A 27 -10.93 -8.40 10.02
N TRP A 28 -10.07 -8.79 9.08
CA TRP A 28 -8.74 -9.33 9.34
C TRP A 28 -7.68 -8.24 9.53
N LEU A 29 -7.93 -7.06 8.99
CA LEU A 29 -7.07 -5.89 9.08
C LEU A 29 -7.87 -4.67 9.55
N ASP A 30 -7.25 -3.87 10.40
CA ASP A 30 -7.80 -2.55 10.75
C ASP A 30 -7.38 -1.52 9.68
N ALA A 31 -8.37 -0.80 9.14
CA ALA A 31 -8.15 0.31 8.20
C ALA A 31 -7.30 1.46 8.79
N ARG A 32 -7.23 1.56 10.12
CA ARG A 32 -6.37 2.50 10.86
C ARG A 32 -5.05 1.86 11.29
N GLY A 33 -4.87 0.56 11.03
CA GLY A 33 -3.70 -0.20 11.39
C GLY A 33 -2.48 0.13 10.53
N LEU A 34 -1.30 0.08 11.15
CA LEU A 34 -0.02 0.28 10.48
C LEU A 34 0.17 -0.70 9.32
N LEU A 35 -0.18 -1.98 9.52
CA LEU A 35 0.03 -3.05 8.53
C LEU A 35 -0.73 -2.78 7.22
N TYR A 36 -1.99 -2.35 7.30
CA TYR A 36 -2.78 -1.98 6.12
C TYR A 36 -2.09 -0.89 5.29
N SER A 37 -1.64 0.18 5.96
CA SER A 37 -0.97 1.30 5.29
C SER A 37 0.39 0.90 4.71
N VAL A 38 1.15 0.02 5.39
CA VAL A 38 2.42 -0.49 4.87
C VAL A 38 2.22 -1.34 3.61
N ILE A 39 1.25 -2.26 3.63
CA ILE A 39 0.95 -3.12 2.47
C ILE A 39 0.54 -2.28 1.27
N ASN A 40 -0.34 -1.28 1.46
CA ASN A 40 -0.75 -0.39 0.38
C ASN A 40 0.40 0.46 -0.16
N ALA A 41 1.28 1.00 0.69
CA ALA A 41 2.44 1.75 0.22
C ALA A 41 3.36 0.88 -0.65
N ILE A 42 3.66 -0.35 -0.21
CA ILE A 42 4.51 -1.29 -0.97
C ILE A 42 3.82 -1.66 -2.30
N GLY A 43 2.52 -1.97 -2.26
CA GLY A 43 1.77 -2.32 -3.45
C GLY A 43 1.76 -1.20 -4.48
N ALA A 44 1.52 0.04 -4.05
CA ALA A 44 1.51 1.21 -4.93
C ALA A 44 2.89 1.49 -5.53
N VAL A 45 3.97 1.31 -4.76
CA VAL A 45 5.34 1.42 -5.28
C VAL A 45 5.60 0.39 -6.39
N PHE A 46 5.15 -0.85 -6.22
CA PHE A 46 5.33 -1.89 -7.23
C PHE A 46 4.58 -1.57 -8.53
N ILE A 47 3.35 -1.04 -8.42
CA ILE A 47 2.58 -0.59 -9.59
C ILE A 47 3.29 0.60 -10.26
N LEU A 48 3.79 1.58 -9.49
CA LEU A 48 4.56 2.70 -10.06
C LEU A 48 5.80 2.22 -10.82
N VAL A 49 6.55 1.24 -10.30
CA VAL A 49 7.70 0.68 -11.01
C VAL A 49 7.28 0.06 -12.34
N SER A 50 6.15 -0.66 -12.38
CA SER A 50 5.58 -1.20 -13.63
C SER A 50 5.23 -0.10 -14.63
N LEU A 51 4.62 0.99 -14.14
CA LEU A 51 4.23 2.15 -14.95
C LEU A 51 5.40 2.93 -15.54
N LEU A 52 6.64 2.75 -15.05
CA LEU A 52 7.83 3.32 -15.69
C LEU A 52 8.15 2.66 -17.04
N TYR A 53 7.68 1.42 -17.26
CA TYR A 53 7.89 0.68 -18.51
C TYR A 53 6.68 0.77 -19.44
N SER A 54 5.46 0.79 -18.88
CA SER A 54 4.21 0.95 -19.63
C SER A 54 3.36 2.05 -19.01
N PHE A 55 3.66 3.29 -19.36
CA PHE A 55 3.09 4.45 -18.69
C PHE A 55 1.59 4.62 -18.94
N ASN A 56 0.85 4.81 -17.85
CA ASN A 56 -0.54 5.24 -17.84
C ASN A 56 -0.69 6.37 -16.82
N LEU A 57 -1.07 7.56 -17.30
CA LEU A 57 -1.17 8.76 -16.46
C LEU A 57 -2.23 8.61 -15.36
N SER A 58 -3.38 8.03 -15.67
CA SER A 58 -4.47 7.86 -14.71
C SER A 58 -4.09 6.90 -13.59
N SER A 59 -3.49 5.75 -13.92
CA SER A 59 -2.97 4.81 -12.93
C SER A 59 -1.86 5.44 -12.10
N PHE A 60 -0.92 6.15 -12.74
CA PHE A 60 0.18 6.83 -12.04
C PHE A 60 -0.33 7.81 -10.98
N ILE A 61 -1.32 8.64 -11.32
CA ILE A 61 -1.93 9.60 -10.38
C ILE A 61 -2.55 8.85 -9.19
N ILE A 62 -3.32 7.79 -9.44
CA ILE A 62 -3.95 7.00 -8.37
C ILE A 62 -2.88 6.41 -7.43
N GLU A 63 -1.80 5.85 -7.95
CA GLU A 63 -0.76 5.25 -7.11
C GLU A 63 0.02 6.29 -6.29
N VAL A 64 0.25 7.49 -6.83
CA VAL A 64 0.82 8.59 -6.05
C VAL A 64 -0.08 8.94 -4.86
N PHE A 65 -1.39 8.99 -5.06
CA PHE A 65 -2.34 9.20 -3.96
C PHE A 65 -2.35 8.04 -2.97
N TRP A 66 -2.28 6.78 -3.42
CA TRP A 66 -2.16 5.63 -2.53
C TRP A 66 -0.95 5.73 -1.62
N ILE A 67 0.20 6.11 -2.16
CA ILE A 67 1.42 6.32 -1.37
C ILE A 67 1.20 7.46 -0.37
N ALA A 68 0.67 8.61 -0.79
CA ALA A 68 0.43 9.74 0.11
C ALA A 68 -0.51 9.39 1.28
N ILE A 69 -1.63 8.72 0.99
CA ILE A 69 -2.59 8.27 2.00
C ILE A 69 -1.93 7.25 2.95
N SER A 70 -1.17 6.31 2.39
CA SER A 70 -0.47 5.29 3.18
C SER A 70 0.59 5.89 4.10
N LEU A 71 1.33 6.91 3.65
CA LEU A 71 2.29 7.62 4.50
C LEU A 71 1.62 8.28 5.70
N ILE A 72 0.45 8.90 5.52
CA ILE A 72 -0.34 9.46 6.62
C ILE A 72 -0.73 8.36 7.61
N GLY A 73 -1.22 7.22 7.12
CA GLY A 73 -1.57 6.07 7.97
C GLY A 73 -0.38 5.50 8.74
N ILE A 74 0.78 5.37 8.09
CA ILE A 74 2.02 4.90 8.72
C ILE A 74 2.47 5.83 9.84
N VAL A 75 2.54 7.14 9.59
CA VAL A 75 2.97 8.12 10.60
C VAL A 75 2.06 8.07 11.84
N ARG A 76 0.74 8.01 11.62
CA ARG A 76 -0.23 7.89 12.72
C ARG A 76 -0.09 6.55 13.47
N GLY A 77 0.10 5.45 12.75
CA GLY A 77 0.28 4.12 13.35
C GLY A 77 1.53 4.02 14.21
N ILE A 78 2.65 4.59 13.76
CA ILE A 78 3.90 4.66 14.54
C ILE A 78 3.73 5.53 15.78
N ALA A 79 3.05 6.68 15.65
CA ALA A 79 2.79 7.55 16.80
C ALA A 79 1.95 6.85 17.87
N GLN A 80 0.87 6.16 17.47
CA GLN A 80 0.03 5.40 18.39
C GLN A 80 0.79 4.26 19.08
N TRP A 81 1.62 3.53 18.32
CA TRP A 81 2.45 2.46 18.88
C TRP A 81 3.41 2.96 19.96
N ARG A 82 3.98 4.15 19.79
CA ARG A 82 4.85 4.78 20.79
C ARG A 82 4.10 5.13 22.07
N ILE A 83 2.88 5.67 21.97
CA ILE A 83 2.06 6.04 23.13
C ILE A 83 1.71 4.79 23.95
N ASN A 84 1.18 3.75 23.31
CA ASN A 84 0.78 2.52 23.98
C ASN A 84 1.96 1.84 24.70
N ARG A 85 3.17 1.93 24.12
CA ARG A 85 4.38 1.38 24.71
C ARG A 85 4.87 2.16 25.93
N ALA A 86 4.63 3.46 25.99
CA ALA A 86 4.97 4.30 27.15
C ALA A 86 4.00 4.08 28.33
N GLU A 87 2.72 3.78 28.07
CA GLU A 87 1.73 3.45 29.10
C GLU A 87 1.92 2.05 29.72
N SER A 88 2.62 1.16 29.02
CA SER A 88 2.86 -0.22 29.45
C SER A 88 4.17 -0.41 30.25
N ALA A 89 4.94 0.66 30.48
CA ALA A 89 6.23 0.66 31.18
C ALA A 89 6.10 1.30 32.56
#